data_AF-L0AZN1-F1
#
_entry.id   AF-L0AZN1-F1
#
_cell.length_a   1.000
_cell.length_b   1.000
_cell.length_c   1.000
_cell.angle_alpha   90.00
_cell.angle_beta   90.00
_cell.angle_gamma   90.00
#
_symmetry.space_group_name_H-M   'P 1'
#
loop_
_entity.id
_entity.type
_entity.pdbx_description
1 polymer ?
#
loop_
_entity_poly.entity_id
_entity_poly.type
_entity_poly.pdbx_seq_one_letter_code
_entity_poly.pdbx_strand_id
1 'polypeptide(L)' 'MSKAVYAKLWMATSQYHLRRQYGWMQVWKRLAPWSVLYGAVGLWMFFPALSYDAKKKVTFGLWSPPDVGYYKFQVKPEE' A
#
# COMPACT_ATOMS: atom_id res chain seq x y z
N MET A 1 -27.59 -24.75 29.87
CA MET A 1 -27.05 -24.37 28.55
C MET A 1 -25.62 -24.91 28.44
N SER A 2 -25.32 -25.72 27.43
CA SER A 2 -23.94 -26.22 27.25
C SER A 2 -23.05 -25.17 26.59
N LYS A 3 -21.73 -25.24 26.80
CA LYS A 3 -20.75 -24.32 26.19
C LYS A 3 -20.85 -24.31 24.66
N ALA A 4 -21.16 -25.46 24.05
CA ALA A 4 -21.35 -25.59 22.62
C ALA A 4 -22.56 -24.82 22.10
N VAL A 5 -23.67 -24.82 22.84
CA VAL A 5 -24.88 -24.06 22.49
C VAL A 5 -24.63 -22.56 22.57
N TYR A 6 -23.93 -22.11 23.63
CA TYR A 6 -23.54 -20.71 23.76
C TYR A 6 -22.63 -20.26 22.62
N ALA A 7 -21.62 -21.05 22.26
CA ALA A 7 -20.74 -20.75 21.14
C ALA A 7 -21.52 -20.64 19.83
N LYS A 8 -22.49 -21.54 19.58
CA LYS A 8 -23.32 -21.50 18.36
C LYS A 8 -24.20 -20.25 18.28
N LEU A 9 -24.83 -19.84 19.39
CA LEU A 9 -25.60 -18.60 19.49
C LEU A 9 -24.71 -17.37 19.29
N TRP A 10 -23.51 -17.38 19.86
CA TRP A 10 -22.53 -16.31 19.73
C TRP A 10 -22.07 -16.10 18.27
N MET A 11 -21.83 -17.22 17.57
CA MET A 11 -21.41 -17.25 16.16
C MET A 11 -22.53 -16.81 15.20
N ALA A 12 -23.79 -17.04 15.58
CA ALA A 12 -24.97 -16.66 14.79
C ALA A 12 -25.32 -15.16 14.88
N THR A 13 -24.59 -14.37 15.69
CA THR A 13 -24.82 -12.92 15.76
C THR A 13 -24.24 -12.20 14.53
N SER A 14 -24.95 -11.19 14.02
CA SER A 14 -24.56 -10.42 12.82
C SER A 14 -23.16 -9.80 12.87
N GLN A 15 -22.64 -9.58 14.08
CA GLN A 15 -21.35 -8.96 14.34
C GLN A 15 -20.19 -9.96 14.49
N TYR A 16 -20.43 -11.27 14.32
CA TYR A 16 -19.43 -12.30 14.55
C TYR A 16 -18.18 -12.15 13.65
N HIS A 17 -18.38 -11.89 12.35
CA HIS A 17 -17.27 -11.70 11.41
C HIS A 17 -16.42 -10.47 11.74
N LEU A 18 -17.07 -9.38 12.12
CA LEU A 18 -16.41 -8.13 12.51
C LEU A 18 -15.50 -8.40 13.72
N ARG A 19 -16.04 -9.02 14.79
CA ARG A 19 -15.34 -9.42 16.03
C ARG A 19 -14.08 -10.25 15.77
N ARG A 20 -14.15 -11.16 14.81
CA ARG A 20 -13.02 -12.03 14.44
C ARG A 20 -11.91 -11.28 13.69
N GLN A 21 -12.24 -10.20 12.98
CA GLN A 21 -11.27 -9.38 12.25
C GLN A 21 -10.67 -8.24 13.07
N TYR A 22 -11.24 -7.89 14.24
CA TYR A 22 -10.71 -6.79 15.07
C TYR A 22 -9.26 -7.00 15.51
N GLY A 23 -8.88 -8.22 15.87
CA GLY A 23 -7.49 -8.50 16.26
C GLY A 23 -6.51 -8.15 15.14
N TRP A 24 -6.85 -8.53 13.92
CA TRP A 24 -6.09 -8.17 12.72
C TRP A 24 -6.09 -6.65 12.51
N MET A 25 -7.26 -6.00 12.52
CA MET A 25 -7.36 -4.55 12.35
C MET A 25 -6.58 -3.76 13.39
N GLN A 26 -6.52 -4.23 14.64
CA GLN A 26 -5.78 -3.59 15.71
C GLN A 26 -4.26 -3.67 15.50
N VAL A 27 -3.77 -4.79 14.98
CA VAL A 27 -2.36 -4.94 14.57
C VAL A 27 -2.04 -3.98 13.43
N TRP A 28 -2.87 -3.94 12.38
CA TRP A 28 -2.68 -3.03 11.26
C TRP A 28 -2.72 -1.56 11.67
N LYS A 29 -3.60 -1.19 12.59
CA LYS A 29 -3.68 0.17 13.12
C LYS A 29 -2.37 0.59 13.81
N ARG A 30 -1.70 -0.33 14.51
CA ARG A 30 -0.39 -0.07 15.15
C ARG A 30 0.76 -0.02 14.13
N LEU A 31 0.67 -0.81 13.07
CA LEU A 31 1.70 -0.91 12.04
C LEU A 31 1.63 0.22 11.01
N ALA A 32 0.42 0.73 10.73
CA ALA A 32 0.16 1.79 9.75
C ALA A 32 1.12 2.99 9.82
N PRO A 33 1.36 3.67 10.96
CA PRO A 33 2.26 4.83 10.99
C PRO A 33 3.70 4.46 10.61
N TRP A 34 4.16 3.27 11.02
CA TRP A 34 5.49 2.78 10.67
C TRP A 34 5.61 2.44 9.19
N SER A 35 4.57 1.83 8.59
CA SER A 35 4.59 1.54 7.15
C SER A 35 4.70 2.80 6.29
N VAL A 36 4.14 3.93 6.72
CA VAL A 36 4.26 5.20 6.00
C VAL A 36 5.70 5.72 6.06
N LEU A 37 6.32 5.70 7.24
CA LEU A 37 7.70 6.15 7.42
C LEU A 37 8.68 5.28 6.61
N TYR A 38 8.61 3.95 6.79
CA TYR A 38 9.49 3.03 6.06
C TYR A 38 9.18 3.02 4.55
N GLY A 39 7.92 3.18 4.16
CA GLY A 39 7.51 3.30 2.76
C GLY A 39 8.10 4.53 2.10
N ALA A 40 8.08 5.69 2.78
CA ALA A 40 8.67 6.93 2.27
C ALA A 40 10.21 6.82 2.15
N VAL A 41 10.88 6.25 3.16
CA VAL A 41 12.33 6.04 3.14
C VAL A 41 12.72 5.06 2.04
N GLY A 42 11.97 3.96 1.89
CA GLY A 42 12.18 3.00 0.81
C GLY A 42 11.98 3.64 -0.56
N LEU A 43 10.89 4.38 -0.75
CA LEU A 43 10.66 5.13 -1.99
C LEU A 43 11.81 6.07 -2.30
N TRP A 44 12.30 6.84 -1.33
CA TRP A 44 13.43 7.74 -1.51
C TRP A 44 14.71 7.01 -1.95
N MET A 45 15.03 5.90 -1.30
CA MET A 45 16.23 5.11 -1.61
C MET A 45 16.14 4.41 -2.97
N PHE A 46 14.95 3.93 -3.36
CA PHE A 46 14.72 3.25 -4.63
C PHE A 46 14.37 4.19 -5.79
N PHE A 47 14.00 5.45 -5.52
CA PHE A 47 13.67 6.45 -6.53
C PHE A 47 14.71 6.61 -7.66
N PRO A 48 16.04 6.66 -7.38
CA PRO A 48 17.03 6.77 -8.46
C PRO A 48 17.05 5.53 -9.37
N ALA A 49 16.81 4.34 -8.83
CA ALA A 49 16.85 3.06 -9.54
C ALA A 49 15.56 2.70 -10.29
N LEU A 50 14.45 3.42 -10.05
CA LEU A 50 13.19 3.18 -10.76
C LEU A 50 13.29 3.50 -12.27
N SER A 51 12.47 2.86 -13.09
CA SER A 51 12.27 3.23 -14.49
C SER A 51 11.51 4.57 -14.61
N TYR A 52 11.65 5.26 -15.74
CA TYR A 52 11.04 6.59 -15.93
C TYR A 52 9.51 6.59 -15.85
N ASP A 53 8.86 5.59 -16.44
CA ASP A 53 7.40 5.42 -16.31
C ASP A 53 6.98 5.22 -14.85
N ALA A 54 7.78 4.49 -14.09
CA ALA A 54 7.53 4.27 -12.68
C ALA A 54 7.75 5.56 -11.87
N LYS A 55 8.78 6.36 -12.17
CA LYS A 55 9.00 7.68 -11.55
C LYS A 55 7.86 8.64 -11.83
N LYS A 56 7.34 8.66 -13.07
CA LYS A 56 6.19 9.48 -13.46
C LYS A 56 4.92 9.05 -12.71
N LYS A 57 4.66 7.75 -12.58
CA LYS A 57 3.52 7.23 -11.80
C LYS A 57 3.63 7.54 -10.31
N VAL A 58 4.81 7.35 -9.71
CA VAL A 58 5.06 7.60 -8.27
C VAL A 58 4.92 9.08 -7.91
N THR A 59 5.27 9.98 -8.84
CA THR A 59 5.17 11.44 -8.64
C THR A 59 3.87 12.03 -9.18
N PHE A 60 2.87 11.20 -9.51
CA PHE A 60 1.60 11.63 -10.10
C PHE A 60 1.75 12.54 -11.33
N GLY A 61 2.80 12.31 -12.13
CA GLY A 61 3.06 13.04 -13.37
C GLY A 61 3.86 14.33 -13.23
N LEU A 62 4.25 14.74 -12.02
CA LEU A 62 5.08 15.94 -11.80
C LEU A 62 6.52 15.77 -12.29
N TRP A 63 7.02 14.54 -12.31
CA TRP A 63 8.41 14.27 -12.69
C TRP A 63 8.59 14.25 -14.21
N SER A 64 9.42 15.15 -14.73
CA SER A 64 9.88 15.17 -16.11
C SER A 64 11.26 14.53 -16.24
N PRO A 65 11.54 13.81 -17.34
CA PRO A 65 12.87 13.29 -17.62
C PRO A 65 13.86 14.46 -17.82
N PRO A 66 15.12 14.31 -17.36
CA PRO A 66 16.14 15.32 -17.57
C PRO A 66 16.49 15.44 -19.06
N ASP A 67 16.60 16.68 -19.56
CA ASP A 67 16.89 17.00 -20.97
C ASP A 67 18.33 16.68 -21.42
N VAL A 68 19.15 16.09 -20.55
CA VAL A 68 20.58 15.83 -20.80
C VAL A 68 20.90 14.34 -20.82
N GLY A 69 21.80 13.93 -21.73
CA GLY A 69 22.32 12.56 -21.85
C GLY A 69 21.59 11.67 -22.86
N TYR A 70 21.75 10.35 -22.70
CA TYR A 70 21.19 9.30 -23.57
C TYR A 70 19.64 9.25 -23.60
N TYR A 71 18.98 10.05 -22.75
CA TYR A 71 17.54 10.05 -22.54
C TYR A 71 16.76 10.87 -23.58
N LYS A 72 17.44 11.66 -24.41
CA LYS A 72 16.83 12.36 -25.55
C LYS A 72 16.21 11.41 -26.59
N PHE A 73 16.66 10.16 -26.65
CA PHE A 73 16.20 9.19 -27.65
C PHE A 73 14.96 8.38 -27.23
N GLN A 74 14.53 8.47 -25.96
CA GLN A 74 13.43 7.66 -25.42
C GLN A 74 12.08 8.40 -25.41
N VAL A 75 12.08 9.72 -25.62
CA VAL A 75 10.87 10.54 -25.63
C VAL A 75 10.47 10.85 -27.07
N LYS A 76 9.80 9.89 -27.70
CA LYS A 76 8.75 10.19 -28.68
C LYS A 76 7.45 9.56 -28.16
N PRO A 77 6.53 10.35 -27.58
CA PRO A 77 5.13 9.99 -27.69
C PRO A 77 4.76 10.19 -29.16
N GLU A 78 4.52 9.10 -29.88
CA GLU A 78 3.63 9.16 -31.03
C GLU A 78 2.25 9.61 -30.52
N GLU A 79 1.60 10.46 -31.32
CA GLU A 79 0.39 11.24 -31.05
C GLU A 79 -0.77 10.47 -30.40
#